data_AF-A0A920S8Z5-F1
#
_entry.id   AF-A0A920S8Z5-F1
#
_cell.length_a   1.000
_cell.length_b   1.000
_cell.length_c   1.000
_cell.angle_alpha   90.00
_cell.angle_beta   90.00
_cell.angle_gamma   90.00
#
_symmetry.space_group_name_H-M   'P 1'
#
loop_
_entity.id
_entity.type
_entity.pdbx_description
1 polymer ?
#
loop_
_entity_poly.entity_id
_entity_poly.type
_entity_poly.pdbx_seq_one_letter_code
_entity_poly.pdbx_strand_id
1 'polypeptide(L)' 'MNYPIDVLPQAIVFDMDGTLVDSERLQLQCFMETTGKYGFDAREELYLQCIGQRVLSHELF' A
#
# COMPACT_ATOMS: atom_id res chain seq x y z
N MET A 1 -5.80 -17.59 36.23
CA MET A 1 -5.62 -16.89 34.95
C MET A 1 -6.92 -17.05 34.18
N ASN A 2 -7.74 -15.99 34.12
CA ASN A 2 -8.91 -15.97 33.24
C ASN A 2 -8.40 -15.86 31.81
N TYR A 3 -8.59 -16.91 31.01
CA TYR A 3 -8.43 -16.79 29.57
C TYR A 3 -9.46 -15.78 29.07
N PRO A 4 -9.06 -14.78 28.25
CA PRO A 4 -10.06 -13.91 27.64
C PRO A 4 -10.98 -14.78 26.80
N ILE A 5 -12.28 -14.52 26.90
CA ILE A 5 -13.31 -15.19 26.11
C ILE A 5 -12.89 -15.11 24.65
N ASP A 6 -12.78 -16.26 23.98
CA ASP A 6 -12.52 -16.36 22.54
C ASP A 6 -13.71 -15.75 21.80
N VAL A 7 -13.72 -14.42 21.68
CA VAL A 7 -14.68 -13.71 20.84
C VAL A 7 -14.27 -13.96 19.41
N LEU A 8 -14.93 -14.94 18.78
CA LEU A 8 -14.81 -15.17 17.34
C LEU A 8 -15.34 -13.93 16.59
N PRO A 9 -14.53 -13.32 15.71
CA PRO A 9 -15.01 -12.20 14.91
C PRO A 9 -16.14 -12.66 13.98
N GLN A 10 -17.21 -11.86 13.88
CA GLN A 10 -18.35 -12.16 13.01
C GLN A 10 -18.00 -12.03 11.52
N ALA A 11 -17.00 -11.20 11.21
CA ALA A 11 -16.46 -11.01 9.88
C ALA A 11 -15.01 -10.56 9.97
N ILE A 12 -14.23 -10.83 8.93
CA ILE A 12 -12.86 -10.36 8.76
C ILE A 12 -12.78 -9.65 7.41
N VAL A 13 -12.24 -8.45 7.41
CA VAL A 13 -11.96 -7.70 6.19
C VAL A 13 -10.47 -7.77 5.96
N PHE A 14 -10.09 -8.26 4.78
CA PHE A 14 -8.71 -8.26 4.33
C PHE A 14 -8.51 -7.09 3.37
N ASP A 15 -7.44 -6.33 3.58
CA ASP A 15 -6.95 -5.43 2.56
C ASP A 15 -6.45 -6.24 1.35
N MET A 16 -6.34 -5.61 0.19
CA MET A 16 -6.04 -6.33 -1.05
C MET A 16 -4.54 -6.32 -1.37
N ASP A 17 -3.99 -5.13 -1.63
CA ASP A 17 -2.60 -4.93 -2.04
C ASP A 17 -1.66 -5.14 -0.85
N GLY A 18 -0.59 -5.90 -1.03
CA GLY A 18 0.37 -6.24 0.04
C GLY A 18 -0.18 -7.23 1.09
N THR A 19 -1.49 -7.50 1.12
CA THR A 19 -2.13 -8.45 2.05
C THR A 19 -2.58 -9.73 1.35
N LEU A 20 -3.45 -9.63 0.35
CA LEU A 20 -3.93 -10.79 -0.42
C LEU A 20 -3.11 -11.01 -1.70
N VAL A 21 -2.58 -9.92 -2.27
CA VAL A 21 -1.83 -9.93 -3.52
C VAL A 21 -0.50 -9.21 -3.31
N ASP A 22 0.60 -9.85 -3.73
CA ASP A 22 1.94 -9.22 -3.77
C ASP A 22 2.06 -8.25 -4.97
N SER A 23 1.22 -7.22 -4.96
CA SER A 23 1.18 -6.18 -6.00
C SER A 23 2.21 -5.07 -5.75
N GLU A 24 2.67 -4.90 -4.50
CA GLU A 24 3.62 -3.87 -4.08
C GLU A 24 4.93 -3.91 -4.89
N ARG A 25 5.42 -5.11 -5.20
CA ARG A 25 6.64 -5.31 -5.99
C ARG A 25 6.49 -4.84 -7.43
N LEU A 26 5.33 -5.07 -8.03
CA LEU A 26 5.02 -4.61 -9.39
C LEU A 26 4.77 -3.10 -9.44
N GLN A 27 4.13 -2.56 -8.40
CA GLN A 27 3.91 -1.13 -8.25
C GLN A 27 5.23 -0.36 -8.11
N LEU A 28 6.19 -0.86 -7.32
CA LEU A 28 7.55 -0.29 -7.23
C LEU A 28 8.25 -0.28 -8.59
N GLN A 29 8.23 -1.40 -9.32
CA GLN A 29 8.83 -1.47 -10.65
C GLN A 29 8.21 -0.42 -11.59
N CYS A 30 6.88 -0.33 -11.62
CA CYS A 30 6.15 0.65 -12.43
C CYS A 30 6.51 2.09 -12.05
N PHE A 31 6.63 2.39 -10.76
CA PHE A 31 7.04 3.69 -10.25
C PHE A 31 8.42 4.07 -10.79
N MET A 32 9.43 3.22 -10.56
CA MET A 32 10.82 3.46 -10.97
C MET A 32 10.96 3.63 -12.49
N GLU A 33 10.29 2.78 -13.27
CA GLU A 33 10.29 2.88 -14.74
C GLU A 33 9.64 4.18 -15.22
N THR A 34 8.54 4.60 -14.60
CA THR A 34 7.80 5.79 -15.01
C THR A 34 8.56 7.06 -14.68
N THR A 35 9.02 7.20 -13.44
CA THR A 35 9.79 8.38 -13.00
C THR A 35 11.09 8.52 -13.77
N GLY A 36 11.77 7.41 -14.07
CA GLY A 36 12.98 7.39 -14.89
C GLY A 36 12.74 7.94 -16.30
N LYS A 37 11.58 7.66 -16.92
CA LYS A 37 11.21 8.22 -18.24
C LYS A 37 11.07 9.74 -18.24
N TYR A 38 10.76 10.34 -17.09
CA TYR A 38 10.62 11.79 -16.94
C TYR A 38 11.86 12.48 -16.34
N GLY A 39 12.97 11.75 -16.19
CA GLY A 39 14.24 12.30 -15.71
C GLY A 39 14.30 12.50 -14.19
N PHE A 40 13.38 11.90 -13.43
CA PHE A 40 13.45 11.90 -11.97
C PHE A 40 14.32 10.75 -11.48
N ASP A 41 15.22 11.07 -10.55
CA ASP A 41 15.95 10.07 -9.76
C ASP A 41 15.03 9.53 -8.65
N ALA A 42 14.10 8.67 -9.04
CA ALA A 42 13.24 8.00 -8.09
C ALA A 42 14.06 6.99 -7.29
N ARG A 43 13.86 7.02 -5.98
CA ARG A 43 14.52 6.11 -5.04
C ARG A 43 13.46 5.24 -4.40
N GLU A 44 13.82 3.99 -4.13
CA GLU A 44 12.92 3.04 -3.48
C GLU A 44 12.40 3.58 -2.14
N GLU A 45 13.23 4.29 -1.39
CA GLU A 45 12.83 4.88 -0.11
C GLU A 45 11.73 5.93 -0.25
N LEU A 46 11.65 6.63 -1.38
CA LEU A 46 10.56 7.56 -1.67
C LEU A 46 9.27 6.80 -1.95
N TYR A 47 9.34 5.71 -2.71
CA TYR A 47 8.18 4.85 -2.98
C TYR A 47 7.63 4.22 -1.70
N LEU A 48 8.49 3.72 -0.82
CA LEU A 48 8.11 3.11 0.45
C LEU A 48 7.38 4.09 1.39
N GLN A 49 7.53 5.41 1.20
CA GLN A 49 6.77 6.42 1.96
C GLN A 49 5.33 6.61 1.44
N CYS A 50 5.03 6.13 0.23
CA CYS A 50 3.75 6.36 -0.43
C CYS A 50 2.90 5.08 -0.59
N ILE A 51 3.48 3.91 -0.34
CA ILE A 51 2.81 2.62 -0.52
C ILE A 51 1.60 2.47 0.42
N GLY A 52 0.51 1.86 -0.09
CA GLY A 52 -0.74 1.70 0.64
C GLY A 52 -1.51 2.99 0.93
N GLN A 53 -1.04 4.15 0.46
CA GLN A 53 -1.74 5.42 0.61
C GLN A 53 -2.71 5.65 -0.56
N ARG A 54 -3.94 6.06 -0.25
CA ARG A 54 -4.83 6.64 -1.26
C ARG A 54 -4.54 8.13 -1.34
N VAL A 55 -4.33 8.68 -2.54
CA VAL A 55 -4.33 10.13 -2.74
C VAL A 55 -5.72 10.64 -2.35
N LEU A 56 -5.82 11.32 -1.21
CA LEU A 56 -7.00 12.09 -0.86
C LEU A 56 -7.05 13.29 -1.81
N SER A 57 -7.85 13.17 -2.88
CA SER A 57 -8.27 14.32 -3.66
C SER A 57 -9.31 15.09 -2.83
N HIS A 58 -8.86 15.87 -1.85
CA HIS A 58 -9.64 17.01 -1.39
C HIS A 58 -9.27 18.20 -2.29
N GLU A 59 -10.25 18.59 -3.11
CA GLU A 59 -10.37 19.87 -3.81
C GLU A 59 -9.20 20.30 -4.70
N LEU A 60 -9.24 19.82 -5.95
CA LEU A 60 -8.92 20.67 -7.10
C LEU A 60 -10.20 20.79 -7.93
N PHE A 61 -11.14 21.62 -7.46
CA PHE A 61 -12.07 22.51 -8.18
C PHE A 61 -13.02 23.16 -7.17
#